data_AF-A0A924DMA8-F1
#
_entry.id   AF-A0A924DMA8-F1
#
_cell.length_a   1.000
_cell.length_b   1.000
_cell.length_c   1.000
_cell.angle_alpha   90.00
_cell.angle_beta   90.00
_cell.angle_gamma   90.00
#
_symmetry.space_group_name_H-M   'P 1'
#
loop_
_entity.id
_entity.type
_entity.pdbx_description
1 polymer ?
#
loop_
_entity_poly.entity_id
_entity_poly.type
_entity_poly.pdbx_seq_one_letter_code
_entity_poly.pdbx_strand_id
1 'polypeptide(L)'
;MPSRVDTNLKTVIDQFTPDILGVFWITNAELSRNLLGFDEFNYLFDGLISQYLYGQTKENSEIHPDRSNVFFTLNFNQKLFLAHLKMHSEIAGVLDDQIALLQENKNGDRKKILLFNQTQKNWGSDLQKRYPQFEFINLELSNI
;
A
#
# COMPACT_ATOMS: atom_id res chain seq x y z
N MET A 1 23.51 35.34 -6.05
CA MET A 1 22.08 35.01 -5.93
C MET A 1 21.96 33.49 -5.86
N PRO A 2 21.54 32.89 -4.73
CA PRO A 2 21.17 31.49 -4.75
C PRO A 2 19.71 31.37 -5.16
N SER A 3 19.46 30.62 -6.23
CA SER A 3 18.16 30.17 -6.68
C SER A 3 17.48 29.39 -5.56
N ARG A 4 16.35 29.90 -5.07
CA ARG A 4 15.43 29.14 -4.22
C ARG A 4 14.87 27.98 -5.04
N VAL A 5 15.46 26.82 -4.85
CA VAL A 5 14.89 25.54 -5.25
C VAL A 5 13.87 25.20 -4.16
N ASP A 6 12.68 25.81 -4.23
CA ASP A 6 11.51 25.35 -3.49
C ASP A 6 10.92 24.15 -4.25
N THR A 7 11.67 23.06 -4.34
CA THR A 7 11.09 21.77 -4.72
C THR A 7 10.57 21.15 -3.43
N ASN A 8 9.33 21.47 -3.07
CA ASN A 8 8.55 20.64 -2.15
C ASN A 8 8.38 19.26 -2.83
N LEU A 9 9.44 18.45 -2.81
CA LEU A 9 9.39 17.03 -3.13
C LEU A 9 8.53 16.41 -2.03
N LYS A 10 7.23 16.27 -2.30
CA LYS A 10 6.38 15.42 -1.48
C LYS A 10 6.80 13.99 -1.78
N THR A 11 7.65 13.45 -0.94
CA THR A 11 8.00 12.04 -0.92
C THR A 11 6.74 11.25 -0.53
N VAL A 12 6.61 9.99 -0.95
CA VAL A 12 5.53 9.08 -0.51
C VAL A 12 5.33 9.15 1.01
N ILE A 13 6.46 9.20 1.73
CA ILE A 13 6.57 9.27 3.19
C ILE A 13 5.87 10.51 3.75
N ASP A 14 5.96 11.66 3.08
CA ASP A 14 5.37 12.93 3.55
C ASP A 14 3.84 12.92 3.48
N GLN A 15 3.27 11.99 2.73
CA GLN A 15 1.83 11.78 2.65
C GLN A 15 1.32 10.86 3.77
N PHE A 16 2.19 10.19 4.53
CA PHE A 16 1.80 9.39 5.69
C PHE A 16 1.59 10.27 6.92
N THR A 17 0.35 10.27 7.39
CA THR A 17 -0.05 10.91 8.64
C THR A 17 -0.56 9.84 9.61
N PRO A 18 -0.65 10.15 10.92
CA PRO A 18 -1.22 9.23 11.89
C PRO A 18 -2.63 8.74 11.51
N ASP A 19 -3.41 9.52 10.76
CA ASP A 19 -4.78 9.15 10.35
C ASP A 19 -4.85 8.02 9.30
N ILE A 20 -3.73 7.70 8.65
CA ILE A 20 -3.68 6.74 7.55
C ILE A 20 -3.57 5.31 8.08
N LEU A 21 -4.60 4.51 7.83
CA LEU A 21 -4.65 3.10 8.18
C LEU A 21 -3.65 2.25 7.39
N GLY A 22 -3.42 2.60 6.13
CA GLY A 22 -2.57 1.81 5.25
C GLY A 22 -2.65 2.23 3.80
N VAL A 23 -2.09 1.37 2.96
CA VAL A 23 -1.90 1.61 1.53
C VAL A 23 -2.40 0.40 0.75
N PHE A 24 -3.15 0.67 -0.30
CA PHE A 24 -3.36 -0.28 -1.38
C PHE A 24 -2.46 0.08 -2.55
N TRP A 25 -1.52 -0.82 -2.82
CA TRP A 25 -0.62 -0.74 -3.94
C TRP A 25 -1.16 -1.64 -5.04
N ILE A 26 -1.82 -1.03 -6.03
CA ILE A 26 -2.55 -1.75 -7.08
C ILE A 26 -1.72 -1.73 -8.35
N THR A 27 -1.32 -2.91 -8.83
CA THR A 27 -0.44 -3.04 -9.98
C THR A 27 -0.93 -4.12 -10.94
N ASN A 28 -0.42 -4.09 -12.17
CA ASN A 28 -0.65 -5.16 -13.16
C ASN A 28 0.41 -6.28 -13.07
N ALA A 29 1.45 -6.09 -12.27
CA ALA A 29 2.63 -6.93 -12.25
C ALA A 29 2.79 -7.62 -10.88
N GLU A 30 3.72 -8.56 -10.80
CA GLU A 30 4.03 -9.22 -9.54
C GLU A 30 4.91 -8.33 -8.67
N LEU A 31 4.77 -8.51 -7.35
CA LEU A 31 5.59 -7.80 -6.38
C LEU A 31 7.07 -8.09 -6.67
N SER A 32 7.78 -7.06 -7.09
CA SER A 32 9.18 -7.14 -7.45
C SER A 32 9.88 -5.83 -7.13
N ARG A 33 11.20 -5.87 -7.06
CA ARG A 33 12.06 -4.71 -6.79
C ARG A 33 12.00 -3.63 -7.87
N ASN A 34 11.57 -4.03 -9.08
CA ASN A 34 11.50 -3.13 -10.23
C ASN A 34 10.17 -2.37 -10.28
N LEU A 35 9.24 -2.66 -9.35
CA LEU A 35 8.00 -1.88 -9.28
C LEU A 35 8.29 -0.48 -8.77
N LEU A 36 7.73 0.50 -9.45
CA LEU A 36 7.74 1.88 -8.99
C LEU A 36 7.05 1.97 -7.63
N GLY A 37 7.66 2.67 -6.66
CA GLY A 37 7.22 2.72 -5.26
C GLY A 37 7.82 1.65 -4.34
N PHE A 38 8.57 0.67 -4.89
CA PHE A 38 9.14 -0.41 -4.10
C PHE A 38 10.10 0.10 -3.02
N ASP A 39 11.05 0.96 -3.37
CA ASP A 39 12.06 1.42 -2.42
C ASP A 39 11.44 2.25 -1.29
N GLU A 40 10.46 3.10 -1.60
CA GLU A 40 9.74 3.91 -0.63
C GLU A 40 8.90 3.07 0.33
N PHE A 41 8.11 2.12 -0.19
CA PHE A 41 7.33 1.24 0.67
C PHE A 41 8.22 0.27 1.44
N ASN A 42 9.29 -0.24 0.83
CA ASN A 42 10.22 -1.12 1.53
C ASN A 42 10.93 -0.38 2.66
N TYR A 43 11.28 0.89 2.47
CA TYR A 43 11.80 1.74 3.54
C TYR A 43 10.76 1.97 4.65
N LEU A 44 9.53 2.34 4.29
CA LEU A 44 8.46 2.59 5.25
C LEU A 44 8.05 1.35 6.07
N PHE A 45 8.19 0.17 5.48
CA PHE A 45 7.89 -1.12 6.10
C PHE A 45 9.16 -1.83 6.60
N ASP A 46 10.21 -1.08 6.97
CA ASP A 46 11.41 -1.60 7.64
C ASP A 46 12.09 -2.80 6.92
N GLY A 47 12.02 -2.81 5.59
CA GLY A 47 12.59 -3.86 4.76
C GLY A 47 11.76 -5.15 4.69
N LEU A 48 10.56 -5.20 5.26
CA LEU A 48 9.70 -6.40 5.29
C LEU A 48 9.39 -6.94 3.88
N ILE A 49 9.20 -6.04 2.91
CA ILE A 49 8.92 -6.43 1.52
C ILE A 49 10.13 -7.16 0.91
N SER A 50 11.33 -6.63 1.12
CA SER A 50 12.57 -7.28 0.70
C SER A 50 12.80 -8.61 1.42
N GLN A 51 12.55 -8.67 2.72
CA GLN A 51 12.67 -9.91 3.50
C GLN A 51 11.72 -10.98 2.99
N TYR A 52 10.49 -10.62 2.64
CA TYR A 52 9.53 -11.53 2.02
C TYR A 52 10.03 -12.05 0.67
N LEU A 53 10.49 -11.16 -0.22
CA LEU A 53 10.99 -11.54 -1.53
C LEU A 53 12.24 -12.44 -1.45
N TYR A 54 13.13 -12.22 -0.49
CA TYR A 54 14.32 -13.06 -0.29
C TYR A 54 14.04 -14.35 0.48
N GLY A 55 13.16 -14.32 1.49
CA GLY A 55 12.79 -15.49 2.28
C GLY A 55 12.10 -16.58 1.45
N GLN A 56 11.32 -16.16 0.45
CA GLN A 56 10.69 -17.04 -0.54
C GLN A 56 11.68 -17.88 -1.37
N THR A 57 12.95 -17.50 -1.44
CA THR A 57 13.95 -18.26 -2.22
C THR A 57 14.48 -19.51 -1.50
N LYS A 58 14.17 -19.74 -0.20
CA LYS A 58 14.82 -20.82 0.57
C LYS A 58 13.94 -21.97 1.02
N GLU A 59 12.64 -21.84 1.27
CA GLU A 59 11.84 -22.99 1.73
C GLU A 59 10.38 -22.92 1.26
N ASN A 60 9.96 -23.96 0.51
CA ASN A 60 8.58 -24.46 0.37
C ASN A 60 7.45 -23.43 0.44
N SER A 61 7.29 -22.62 -0.61
CA SER A 61 6.05 -21.85 -0.78
C SER A 61 5.60 -22.03 -2.21
N GLU A 62 4.49 -22.74 -2.40
CA GLU A 62 3.71 -22.66 -3.64
C GLU A 62 3.44 -21.18 -3.88
N ILE A 63 4.22 -20.60 -4.79
CA ILE A 63 3.97 -19.26 -5.32
C ILE A 63 2.59 -19.39 -5.93
N HIS A 64 1.58 -18.83 -5.27
CA HIS A 64 0.32 -18.59 -5.93
C HIS A 64 0.49 -17.24 -6.63
N PRO A 65 0.79 -17.22 -7.95
CA PRO A 65 1.05 -15.99 -8.72
C PRO A 65 -0.15 -15.03 -8.75
N ASP A 66 -1.29 -15.46 -8.21
CA ASP A 66 -2.56 -14.74 -8.16
C ASP A 66 -2.95 -14.32 -6.74
N ARG A 67 -2.07 -14.42 -5.72
CA ARG A 67 -2.38 -13.94 -4.37
C ARG A 67 -1.85 -12.53 -4.13
N SER A 68 -2.70 -11.70 -3.53
CA SER A 68 -2.30 -10.38 -3.03
C SER A 68 -1.36 -10.53 -1.83
N ASN A 69 -0.35 -9.67 -1.73
CA ASN A 69 0.62 -9.70 -0.64
C ASN A 69 0.25 -8.63 0.38
N VAL A 70 0.25 -8.96 1.68
CA VAL A 70 -0.11 -8.02 2.74
C VAL A 70 1.02 -7.95 3.77
N PHE A 71 1.42 -6.73 4.09
CA PHE A 71 2.47 -6.42 5.06
C PHE A 71 1.89 -5.53 6.14
N PHE A 72 2.34 -5.73 7.38
CA PHE A 72 1.97 -4.91 8.53
C PHE A 72 3.23 -4.40 9.21
N THR A 73 3.24 -3.12 9.54
CA THR A 73 4.28 -2.48 10.36
C THR A 73 3.62 -1.55 11.39
N LEU A 74 4.44 -0.87 12.19
CA LEU A 74 4.03 0.21 13.06
C LEU A 74 4.54 1.54 12.50
N ASN A 75 3.62 2.48 12.27
CA ASN A 75 3.95 3.87 11.97
C ASN A 75 3.26 4.77 12.99
N PHE A 76 3.97 5.74 13.57
CA PHE A 76 3.47 6.59 14.67
C PHE A 76 2.88 5.80 15.86
N ASN A 77 3.49 4.67 16.24
CA ASN A 77 3.00 3.72 17.26
C ASN A 77 1.61 3.11 16.95
N GLN A 78 1.19 3.14 15.69
CA GLN A 78 -0.08 2.57 15.24
C GLN A 78 0.17 1.58 14.11
N LYS A 79 -0.67 0.53 14.04
CA LYS A 79 -0.57 -0.46 12.96
C LYS A 79 -0.82 0.22 11.61
N LEU A 80 0.09 0.01 10.68
CA LEU A 80 0.01 0.43 9.29
C LEU A 80 0.07 -0.82 8.41
N PHE A 81 -0.84 -0.95 7.45
CA PHE A 81 -0.81 -2.06 6.51
C PHE A 81 -0.44 -1.59 5.09
N LEU A 82 0.13 -2.50 4.31
CA LEU A 82 0.34 -2.35 2.88
C LEU A 82 -0.17 -3.62 2.20
N ALA A 83 -1.15 -3.48 1.33
CA ALA A 83 -1.61 -4.58 0.49
C ALA A 83 -1.20 -4.32 -0.96
N HIS A 84 -0.34 -5.19 -1.49
CA HIS A 84 -0.03 -5.24 -2.91
C HIS A 84 -1.06 -6.13 -3.62
N LEU A 85 -1.90 -5.49 -4.42
CA LEU A 85 -3.03 -6.07 -5.13
C LEU A 85 -2.70 -6.18 -6.62
N LYS A 86 -2.63 -7.40 -7.15
CA LYS A 86 -2.42 -7.65 -8.58
C LYS A 86 -3.78 -7.63 -9.28
N MET A 87 -3.93 -6.85 -10.36
CA MET A 87 -5.22 -6.67 -11.06
C MET A 87 -5.87 -7.98 -11.53
N HIS A 88 -5.07 -9.01 -11.80
CA HIS A 88 -5.55 -10.34 -12.21
C HIS A 88 -5.98 -11.25 -11.05
N SER A 89 -5.68 -10.88 -9.81
CA SER A 89 -6.16 -11.58 -8.62
C SER A 89 -7.59 -11.15 -8.28
N GLU A 90 -8.37 -12.02 -7.64
CA GLU A 90 -9.67 -11.66 -7.07
C GLU A 90 -9.47 -10.65 -5.92
N ILE A 91 -9.31 -9.39 -6.30
CA ILE A 91 -9.19 -8.22 -5.41
C ILE A 91 -10.32 -8.25 -4.37
N ALA A 92 -11.52 -8.70 -4.75
CA ALA A 92 -12.71 -8.72 -3.90
C ALA A 92 -12.54 -9.51 -2.59
N GLY A 93 -12.18 -10.79 -2.66
CA GLY A 93 -12.19 -11.66 -1.47
C GLY A 93 -11.10 -11.33 -0.47
N VAL A 94 -9.89 -11.02 -0.98
CA VAL A 94 -8.75 -10.72 -0.11
C VAL A 94 -8.94 -9.38 0.60
N LEU A 95 -9.49 -8.37 -0.08
CA LEU A 95 -9.76 -7.07 0.54
C LEU A 95 -10.80 -7.15 1.66
N ASP A 96 -11.83 -7.97 1.50
CA ASP A 96 -12.88 -8.13 2.52
C ASP A 96 -12.31 -8.68 3.83
N ASP A 97 -11.47 -9.73 3.75
CA ASP A 97 -10.81 -10.31 4.92
C ASP A 97 -9.84 -9.32 5.60
N GLN A 98 -9.08 -8.57 4.80
CA GLN A 98 -8.14 -7.58 5.34
C GLN A 98 -8.86 -6.37 5.95
N ILE A 99 -9.96 -5.92 5.34
CA ILE A 99 -10.79 -4.85 5.88
C ILE A 99 -11.46 -5.28 7.19
N ALA A 100 -11.91 -6.54 7.29
CA ALA A 100 -12.46 -7.07 8.53
C ALA A 100 -11.44 -7.02 9.68
N LEU A 101 -10.19 -7.43 9.43
CA LEU A 101 -9.10 -7.35 10.41
C LEU A 101 -8.78 -5.92 10.87
N LEU A 102 -8.98 -4.93 9.98
CA LEU A 102 -8.80 -3.52 10.30
C LEU A 102 -9.97 -2.96 11.14
N GLN A 103 -11.20 -3.41 10.88
CA GLN A 103 -12.39 -2.99 11.62
C GLN A 103 -12.41 -3.49 13.08
N GLU A 104 -11.75 -4.61 13.38
CA GLU A 104 -11.63 -5.10 14.76
C GLU A 104 -10.78 -4.18 15.65
N ASN A 105 -9.88 -3.38 15.06
CA ASN A 105 -9.16 -2.32 15.79
C ASN A 105 -10.05 -1.08 15.92
N LYS A 106 -10.94 -1.09 16.93
CA LYS A 106 -11.91 -0.05 17.31
C LYS A 106 -11.32 1.32 17.73
N ASN A 107 -10.13 1.70 17.28
CA ASN A 107 -9.61 3.07 17.46
C ASN A 107 -10.24 3.96 16.37
N GLY A 108 -11.49 4.37 16.64
CA GLY A 108 -12.52 4.80 15.70
C GLY A 108 -12.30 6.04 14.82
N ASP A 109 -11.09 6.61 14.76
CA ASP A 109 -10.84 7.87 14.05
C ASP A 109 -10.04 7.70 12.75
N ARG A 110 -9.34 6.58 12.58
CA ARG A 110 -8.53 6.34 11.37
C ARG A 110 -9.39 5.69 10.31
N LYS A 111 -9.61 6.40 9.21
CA LYS A 111 -10.43 5.91 8.07
C LYS A 111 -9.73 6.10 6.73
N LYS A 112 -8.55 6.71 6.71
CA LYS A 112 -7.86 7.06 5.47
C LYS A 112 -7.03 5.88 4.97
N ILE A 113 -7.22 5.50 3.71
CA ILE A 113 -6.43 4.51 3.01
C ILE A 113 -5.82 5.17 1.77
N LEU A 114 -4.50 5.10 1.66
CA LEU A 114 -3.79 5.60 0.50
C LEU A 114 -3.92 4.60 -0.66
N LEU A 115 -4.24 5.11 -1.85
CA LEU A 115 -4.33 4.33 -3.07
C LEU A 115 -3.16 4.68 -3.98
N PHE A 116 -2.22 3.76 -4.09
CA PHE A 116 -1.17 3.85 -5.07
C PHE A 116 -1.51 2.95 -6.27
N ASN A 117 -2.22 3.55 -7.22
CA ASN A 117 -2.79 2.87 -8.37
C ASN A 117 -1.91 3.03 -9.61
N GLN A 118 -1.30 1.94 -10.05
CA GLN A 118 -0.45 1.88 -11.24
C GLN A 118 -1.16 1.22 -12.43
N THR A 119 -2.49 1.13 -12.37
CA THR A 119 -3.33 0.55 -13.42
C THR A 119 -4.12 1.64 -14.14
N GLN A 120 -4.64 1.33 -15.33
CA GLN A 120 -5.49 2.27 -16.10
C GLN A 120 -6.90 2.42 -15.50
N LYS A 121 -7.30 1.55 -14.58
CA LYS A 121 -8.64 1.54 -14.00
C LYS A 121 -8.72 2.51 -12.83
N ASN A 122 -9.81 3.29 -12.73
CA ASN A 122 -10.06 4.14 -11.57
C ASN A 122 -10.61 3.32 -10.39
N TRP A 123 -9.71 2.75 -9.59
CA TRP A 123 -10.08 1.95 -8.42
C TRP A 123 -10.65 2.76 -7.26
N GLY A 124 -10.34 4.06 -7.18
CA GLY A 124 -10.82 4.92 -6.09
C GLY A 124 -12.34 4.96 -6.01
N SER A 125 -13.03 5.12 -7.14
CA SER A 125 -14.51 5.13 -7.16
C SER A 125 -15.13 3.78 -6.81
N ASP A 126 -14.50 2.68 -7.22
CA ASP A 126 -15.01 1.33 -6.98
C ASP A 126 -14.88 0.95 -5.50
N LEU A 127 -13.71 1.25 -4.91
CA LEU A 127 -13.43 1.00 -3.51
C LEU A 127 -14.28 1.89 -2.61
N GLN A 128 -14.48 3.17 -2.97
CA GLN A 128 -15.34 4.07 -2.20
C GLN A 128 -16.79 3.60 -2.17
N LYS A 129 -17.31 3.04 -3.27
CA LYS A 129 -18.67 2.46 -3.31
C LYS A 129 -18.79 1.21 -2.45
N ARG A 130 -17.75 0.37 -2.43
CA ARG A 130 -17.77 -0.91 -1.72
C ARG A 130 -17.51 -0.74 -0.22
N TYR A 131 -16.65 0.20 0.16
CA TYR A 131 -16.23 0.43 1.54
C TYR A 131 -16.39 1.92 1.92
N PRO A 132 -17.64 2.42 2.00
CA PRO A 132 -17.92 3.84 2.24
C PRO A 132 -17.46 4.34 3.61
N GLN A 133 -17.12 3.43 4.53
CA GLN A 133 -16.56 3.76 5.85
C GLN A 133 -15.12 4.26 5.79
N PHE A 134 -14.41 4.04 4.69
CA PHE A 134 -13.05 4.52 4.49
C PHE A 134 -13.01 5.72 3.54
N GLU A 135 -11.99 6.54 3.72
CA GLU A 135 -11.63 7.64 2.82
C GLU A 135 -10.43 7.18 1.99
N PHE A 136 -10.66 6.98 0.69
CA PHE A 136 -9.60 6.58 -0.23
C PHE A 136 -8.93 7.80 -0.86
N ILE A 137 -7.62 7.94 -0.66
CA ILE A 137 -6.84 9.09 -1.13
C ILE A 137 -5.79 8.60 -2.11
N ASN A 138 -5.79 9.11 -3.34
CA ASN A 138 -4.75 8.74 -4.31
C ASN A 138 -3.39 9.24 -3.86
N LEU A 139 -2.40 8.34 -3.91
CA LEU A 139 -1.01 8.66 -3.64
C LEU A 139 -0.33 9.06 -4.94
N GLU A 140 0.12 10.31 -4.99
CA GLU A 140 0.89 10.83 -6.12
C GLU A 140 2.37 10.60 -5.84
N LEU A 141 3.07 9.90 -6.74
CA LEU A 141 4.53 9.89 -6.75
C LEU A 141 5.03 11.11 -7.49
N SER A 142 5.92 11.88 -6.86
CA SER A 142 6.70 12.88 -7.57
C SER A 142 7.59 12.14 -8.57
N ASN A 143 7.24 12.17 -9.86
CA ASN A 143 8.10 11.63 -10.92
C ASN A 143 9.48 12.30 -10.83
N ILE A 144 10.52 11.51 -10.64
CA ILE A 144 11.93 11.91 -10.82
C ILE A 144 12.27 11.77 -12.29
#